data_AF-A0A674IM21-F1
#
_entry.id   AF-A0A674IM21-F1
#
_cell.length_a   1.000
_cell.length_b   1.000
_cell.length_c   1.000
_cell.angle_alpha   90.00
_cell.angle_beta   90.00
_cell.angle_gamma   90.00
#
_symmetry.space_group_name_H-M   'P 1'
#
loop_
_entity.id
_entity.type
_entity.pdbx_description
1 polymer ?
#
loop_
_entity_poly.entity_id
_entity_poly.type
_entity_poly.pdbx_seq_one_letter_code
_entity_poly.pdbx_strand_id
1 'polypeptide(L)'
;MEGLVVNLVNVYAPTLGPERLSLRRMPTNKSPGMDGLTVEFYRVFWDVLGPDLVTVWAKSLQGGVLPLSCRRAVLALLPKKGDLRDLRNWRPISLLSTDYKIVAKAISLRLGSP
;
A
#
# COMPACT_ATOMS: atom_id res chain seq x y z
N MET A 1 17.76 -26.22 5.93
CA MET A 1 17.41 -24.79 6.10
C MET A 1 17.26 -24.05 4.78
N GLU A 2 17.94 -24.45 3.69
CA GLU A 2 17.75 -23.84 2.37
C GLU A 2 16.34 -24.06 1.78
N GLY A 3 15.69 -25.21 2.04
CA GLY A 3 14.36 -25.52 1.50
C GLY A 3 13.18 -24.66 2.02
N LEU A 4 13.33 -23.96 3.15
CA LEU A 4 12.27 -23.08 3.68
C LEU A 4 12.28 -21.71 3.00
N VAL A 5 13.47 -21.24 2.63
CA VAL A 5 13.66 -19.94 1.96
C VAL A 5 13.20 -20.05 0.51
N VAL A 6 13.51 -21.16 -0.17
CA VAL A 6 13.04 -21.42 -1.55
C VAL A 6 11.51 -21.53 -1.61
N ASN A 7 10.87 -22.10 -0.58
CA ASN A 7 9.41 -22.13 -0.48
C ASN A 7 8.80 -20.76 -0.22
N LEU A 8 9.38 -19.91 0.63
CA LEU A 8 8.91 -18.52 0.77
C LEU A 8 9.05 -17.75 -0.54
N VAL A 9 10.18 -17.88 -1.24
CA VAL A 9 10.44 -17.17 -2.49
C VAL A 9 9.50 -17.61 -3.62
N ASN A 10 9.16 -18.91 -3.72
CA ASN A 10 8.21 -19.43 -4.72
C ASN A 10 6.74 -19.12 -4.37
N VAL A 11 6.47 -18.88 -3.09
CA VAL A 11 5.17 -18.43 -2.54
C VAL A 11 4.97 -16.90 -2.70
N TYR A 12 6.02 -16.16 -3.05
CA TYR A 12 6.02 -14.74 -3.43
C TYR A 12 6.32 -14.53 -4.92
N ALA A 13 6.04 -15.52 -5.77
CA ALA A 13 6.00 -15.27 -7.22
C ALA A 13 5.03 -14.10 -7.47
N PRO A 14 5.44 -13.05 -8.21
CA PRO A 14 4.63 -11.87 -8.46
C PRO A 14 3.46 -12.25 -9.38
N THR A 15 2.43 -12.88 -8.83
CA THR A 15 1.21 -13.15 -9.57
C THR A 15 0.45 -11.84 -9.66
N LEU A 16 0.11 -11.36 -10.85
CA LEU A 16 -0.67 -10.12 -11.02
C LEU A 16 -2.11 -10.19 -10.45
N GLY A 17 -2.49 -11.30 -9.83
CA GLY A 17 -3.85 -11.61 -9.39
C GLY A 17 -4.27 -10.85 -8.12
N PRO A 18 -3.64 -11.11 -6.96
CA PRO A 18 -4.07 -10.53 -5.69
C PRO A 18 -3.94 -9.01 -5.63
N GLU A 19 -2.95 -8.40 -6.27
CA GLU A 19 -2.74 -6.94 -6.28
C GLU A 19 -3.76 -6.24 -7.17
N ARG A 20 -4.04 -6.79 -8.37
CA ARG A 20 -5.11 -6.27 -9.24
C ARG A 20 -6.48 -6.40 -8.58
N LEU A 21 -6.74 -7.52 -7.90
CA LEU A 21 -7.95 -7.71 -7.11
C LEU A 21 -8.04 -6.70 -5.95
N SER A 22 -6.92 -6.48 -5.25
CA SER A 22 -6.83 -5.52 -4.15
C SER A 22 -7.18 -4.12 -4.63
N LEU A 23 -6.58 -3.69 -5.73
CA LEU A 23 -6.84 -2.39 -6.34
C LEU A 23 -8.31 -2.20 -6.74
N ARG A 24 -8.98 -3.26 -7.24
CA ARG A 24 -10.42 -3.25 -7.54
C ARG A 24 -11.28 -3.16 -6.28
N ARG A 25 -10.83 -3.71 -5.15
CA ARG A 25 -11.55 -3.67 -3.86
C ARG A 25 -11.26 -2.42 -3.03
N MET A 26 -10.30 -1.58 -3.42
CA MET A 26 -10.02 -0.32 -2.74
C MET A 26 -11.12 0.72 -3.03
N PRO A 27 -11.50 1.54 -2.04
CA PRO A 27 -12.45 2.63 -2.27
C PRO A 27 -11.83 3.74 -3.12
N THR A 28 -12.66 4.40 -3.92
CA THR A 28 -12.31 5.59 -4.71
C THR A 28 -12.43 6.87 -3.88
N ASN A 29 -11.97 7.99 -4.44
CA ASN A 29 -12.02 9.34 -3.87
C ASN A 29 -11.38 9.41 -2.47
N LYS A 30 -10.20 8.81 -2.34
CA LYS A 30 -9.37 8.87 -1.12
C LYS A 30 -8.15 9.74 -1.37
N SER A 31 -7.71 10.43 -0.33
CA SER A 31 -6.51 11.26 -0.38
C SER A 31 -5.28 10.40 -0.73
N PRO A 32 -4.48 10.82 -1.74
CA PRO A 32 -3.24 10.14 -2.11
C PRO A 32 -2.15 10.41 -1.06
N GLY A 33 -0.99 9.77 -1.24
CA GLY A 33 0.20 10.11 -0.49
C GLY A 33 0.88 11.37 -1.03
N MET A 34 2.16 11.52 -0.71
CA MET A 34 2.99 12.66 -1.11
C MET A 34 3.14 12.83 -2.63
N ASP A 35 2.98 11.74 -3.39
CA ASP A 35 3.10 11.70 -4.85
C ASP A 35 1.84 12.16 -5.60
N GLY A 36 0.71 12.33 -4.90
CA GLY A 36 -0.56 12.69 -5.52
C GLY A 36 -1.25 11.56 -6.29
N LEU A 37 -0.69 10.34 -6.32
CA LEU A 37 -1.23 9.24 -7.13
C LEU A 37 -2.37 8.52 -6.39
N THR A 38 -3.57 8.56 -6.96
CA THR A 38 -4.78 7.98 -6.35
C THR A 38 -5.04 6.54 -6.83
N VAL A 39 -6.01 5.87 -6.22
CA VAL A 39 -6.43 4.51 -6.64
C VAL A 39 -6.90 4.47 -8.08
N GLU A 40 -7.58 5.53 -8.53
CA GLU A 40 -8.07 5.68 -9.90
C GLU A 40 -6.94 5.73 -10.92
N PHE A 41 -5.85 6.44 -10.59
CA PHE A 41 -4.65 6.45 -11.42
C PHE A 41 -4.09 5.03 -11.62
N TYR A 42 -3.88 4.29 -10.53
CA TYR A 42 -3.38 2.92 -10.60
C TYR A 42 -4.34 1.98 -11.35
N ARG A 43 -5.66 2.20 -11.26
CA ARG A 43 -6.65 1.39 -12.01
C ARG A 43 -6.55 1.58 -13.51
N VAL A 44 -6.36 2.82 -13.96
CA VAL A 44 -6.24 3.15 -15.39
C VAL A 44 -4.92 2.60 -15.95
N PHE A 45 -3.81 2.79 -15.23
CA PHE A 45 -2.48 2.45 -15.71
C PHE A 45 -1.95 1.10 -15.22
N TRP A 46 -2.81 0.23 -14.66
CA TRP A 46 -2.37 -1.03 -14.05
C TRP A 46 -1.64 -1.94 -15.02
N ASP A 47 -2.12 -2.06 -16.26
CA ASP A 47 -1.53 -2.96 -17.24
C ASP A 47 -0.12 -2.49 -17.68
N VAL A 48 0.22 -1.22 -17.42
CA VAL A 48 1.57 -0.66 -17.67
C VAL A 48 2.43 -0.72 -16.40
N LEU A 49 1.92 -0.24 -15.26
CA LEU A 49 2.71 -0.06 -14.03
C LEU A 49 2.73 -1.30 -13.12
N GLY A 50 1.71 -2.14 -13.21
CA GLY A 50 1.50 -3.30 -12.33
C GLY A 50 2.72 -4.22 -12.27
N PRO A 51 3.26 -4.71 -13.40
CA PRO A 51 4.41 -5.62 -13.41
C PRO A 51 5.65 -5.06 -12.68
N ASP A 52 5.92 -3.77 -12.86
CA ASP A 52 7.05 -3.09 -12.20
C ASP A 52 6.81 -2.97 -10.70
N LEU A 53 5.60 -2.59 -10.28
CA LEU A 53 5.23 -2.50 -8.87
C LEU A 53 5.37 -3.85 -8.16
N VAL A 54 4.88 -4.94 -8.77
CA VAL A 54 5.01 -6.26 -8.15
C VAL A 54 6.48 -6.68 -8.07
N THR A 55 7.30 -6.35 -9.08
CA THR A 55 8.75 -6.58 -9.05
C THR A 55 9.42 -5.83 -7.90
N VAL A 56 9.06 -4.56 -7.69
CA VAL A 56 9.56 -3.73 -6.58
C VAL A 56 9.17 -4.34 -5.24
N TRP A 57 7.91 -4.71 -5.05
CA TRP A 57 7.44 -5.30 -3.79
C TRP A 57 8.08 -6.66 -3.51
N ALA A 58 8.24 -7.51 -4.53
CA ALA A 58 8.91 -8.81 -4.39
C ALA A 58 10.37 -8.64 -3.93
N LYS A 59 11.11 -7.72 -4.56
CA LYS A 59 12.49 -7.39 -4.15
C LYS A 59 12.53 -6.83 -2.72
N SER A 60 11.58 -5.96 -2.37
CA SER A 60 11.49 -5.41 -1.02
C SER A 60 11.18 -6.45 0.05
N LEU A 61 10.34 -7.44 -0.26
CA LEU A 61 10.05 -8.56 0.66
C LEU A 61 11.27 -9.45 0.84
N GLN A 62 11.99 -9.77 -0.25
CA GLN A 62 13.23 -10.55 -0.19
C GLN A 62 14.34 -9.81 0.58
N GLY A 63 14.48 -8.50 0.36
CA GLY A 63 15.49 -7.67 1.00
C GLY A 63 15.10 -7.17 2.40
N GLY A 64 13.86 -7.41 2.85
CA GLY A 64 13.35 -6.95 4.15
C GLY A 64 13.17 -5.43 4.27
N VAL A 65 13.28 -4.68 3.17
CA VAL A 65 13.22 -3.21 3.17
C VAL A 65 12.30 -2.70 2.08
N LEU A 66 11.28 -1.96 2.48
CA LEU A 66 10.36 -1.28 1.56
C LEU A 66 11.00 -0.07 0.88
N PRO A 67 10.53 0.31 -0.33
CA PRO A 67 10.97 1.52 -0.99
C PRO A 67 10.78 2.74 -0.10
N LEU A 68 11.61 3.76 -0.27
CA LEU A 68 11.55 4.97 0.55
C LEU A 68 10.18 5.68 0.43
N SER A 69 9.55 5.65 -0.75
CA SER A 69 8.20 6.16 -0.98
C SER A 69 7.16 5.50 -0.08
N CYS A 70 7.21 4.18 0.05
CA CYS A 70 6.33 3.39 0.92
C CYS A 70 6.58 3.60 2.42
N ARG A 71 7.71 4.21 2.80
CA ARG A 71 8.09 4.49 4.20
C ARG A 71 7.89 5.94 4.61
N ARG A 72 7.29 6.76 3.74
CA ARG A 72 6.98 8.17 4.01
C ARG A 72 5.47 8.38 4.03
N ALA A 73 5.04 9.33 4.85
CA ALA A 73 3.64 9.75 4.94
C ALA A 73 3.56 11.27 5.03
N VAL A 74 2.49 11.85 4.48
CA VAL A 74 2.13 13.24 4.77
C VAL A 74 1.29 13.26 6.04
N LEU A 75 1.72 14.02 7.04
CA LEU A 75 0.94 14.22 8.26
C LEU A 75 -0.02 15.39 8.06
N ALA A 76 -1.31 15.14 8.30
CA ALA A 76 -2.34 16.17 8.30
C ALA A 76 -3.13 16.13 9.60
N LEU A 77 -3.63 17.29 10.03
CA LEU A 77 -4.48 17.41 11.20
C LEU A 77 -5.93 17.61 10.75
N LEU A 78 -6.83 16.72 11.19
CA LEU A 78 -8.27 16.88 10.99
C LEU A 78 -8.92 17.46 12.25
N PRO A 79 -9.78 18.48 12.12
CA PRO A 79 -10.45 19.07 13.27
C PRO A 79 -11.49 18.11 13.87
N LYS A 80 -11.58 18.08 15.20
CA LYS A 80 -12.72 17.51 15.95
C LYS A 80 -13.69 18.64 16.33
N LYS A 81 -14.83 18.26 16.92
CA LYS A 81 -15.69 19.22 17.63
C LYS A 81 -14.94 19.81 18.84
N GLY A 82 -15.20 21.07 19.18
CA GLY A 82 -14.59 21.76 20.31
C GLY A 82 -13.79 23.00 19.89
N ASP A 83 -13.05 23.58 20.84
CA ASP A 83 -12.17 24.73 20.58
C ASP A 83 -10.93 24.30 19.78
N LEU A 84 -10.76 24.84 18.58
CA LEU A 84 -9.65 24.50 17.69
C LEU A 84 -8.30 25.05 18.16
N ARG A 85 -8.28 25.92 19.17
CA ARG A 85 -7.04 26.36 19.85
C ARG A 85 -6.44 25.28 20.73
N ASP A 86 -7.23 24.29 21.13
CA ASP A 86 -6.77 23.14 21.90
C ASP A 86 -6.30 22.02 20.96
N LEU A 87 -5.00 21.70 21.02
CA LEU A 87 -4.38 20.64 20.21
C LEU A 87 -5.04 19.26 20.39
N ARG A 88 -5.67 18.99 21.55
CA ARG A 88 -6.40 17.73 21.81
C ARG A 88 -7.64 17.57 20.91
N ASN A 89 -8.16 18.69 20.39
CA ASN A 89 -9.27 18.74 19.45
C ASN A 89 -8.86 18.52 18.00
N TRP A 90 -7.63 18.06 17.75
CA TRP A 90 -7.17 17.64 16.42
C TRP A 90 -6.92 16.12 16.37
N ARG A 91 -7.12 15.52 15.20
CA ARG A 91 -6.77 14.13 14.89
C ARG A 91 -5.60 14.12 13.92
N PRO A 92 -4.42 13.63 14.31
CA PRO A 92 -3.36 13.37 13.33
C PRO A 92 -3.79 12.21 12.43
N ILE A 93 -3.62 12.41 11.12
CA ILE A 93 -3.76 11.36 10.12
C ILE A 93 -2.49 11.27 9.29
N SER A 94 -2.12 10.04 8.93
CA SER A 94 -0.97 9.75 8.08
C SER A 94 -1.45 9.35 6.70
N LEU A 95 -1.16 10.16 5.69
CA LEU A 95 -1.46 9.87 4.29
C LEU A 95 -0.29 9.10 3.68
N LEU A 96 -0.43 7.77 3.64
CA LEU A 96 0.52 6.86 3.02
C LEU A 96 0.34 6.84 1.49
N SER A 97 1.41 6.48 0.78
CA SER A 97 1.39 6.30 -0.66
C SER A 97 0.41 5.20 -1.08
N THR A 98 -0.22 5.36 -2.24
CA THR A 98 -1.29 4.45 -2.68
C THR A 98 -0.75 3.08 -3.09
N ASP A 99 0.43 3.02 -3.69
CA ASP A 99 1.17 1.78 -3.98
C ASP A 99 1.38 0.93 -2.73
N TYR A 100 1.82 1.53 -1.62
CA TYR A 100 1.94 0.84 -0.33
C TYR A 100 0.60 0.24 0.12
N LYS A 101 -0.50 1.02 -0.02
CA LYS A 101 -1.84 0.56 0.37
C LYS A 101 -2.30 -0.62 -0.50
N ILE A 102 -1.93 -0.68 -1.78
CA ILE A 102 -2.25 -1.79 -2.70
C ILE A 102 -1.62 -3.09 -2.18
N VAL A 103 -0.30 -3.09 -1.93
CA VAL A 103 0.39 -4.31 -1.46
C VAL A 103 -0.04 -4.70 -0.05
N ALA A 104 -0.28 -3.73 0.85
CA ALA A 104 -0.81 -4.02 2.19
C ALA A 104 -2.20 -4.68 2.12
N LYS A 105 -3.06 -4.23 1.19
CA LYS A 105 -4.37 -4.84 0.97
C LYS A 105 -4.24 -6.26 0.37
N ALA A 106 -3.30 -6.48 -0.55
CA ALA A 106 -3.04 -7.80 -1.12
C ALA A 106 -2.60 -8.81 -0.06
N ILE A 107 -1.66 -8.40 0.80
CA ILE A 107 -1.23 -9.21 1.95
C ILE A 107 -2.40 -9.47 2.91
N SER A 108 -3.21 -8.45 3.22
CA SER A 108 -4.39 -8.60 4.08
C SER A 108 -5.42 -9.60 3.52
N LEU A 109 -5.69 -9.57 2.20
CA LEU A 109 -6.61 -10.53 1.57
C LEU A 109 -6.07 -11.96 1.65
N ARG A 110 -4.75 -12.11 1.53
CA ARG A 110 -4.08 -13.40 1.65
C ARG A 110 -4.15 -13.95 3.08
N LEU A 111 -3.87 -13.12 4.09
CA LEU A 111 -3.89 -13.52 5.50
C LEU A 111 -5.31 -13.74 6.04
N GLY A 112 -6.32 -13.08 5.46
CA GLY A 112 -7.72 -13.22 5.84
C GLY A 112 -8.47 -14.33 5.11
N SER A 113 -7.80 -15.07 4.22
CA SER A 113 -8.37 -16.28 3.62
C SER A 113 -8.10 -17.46 4.57
N PRO A 114 -9.12 -18.26 4.96
CA PRO A 114 -8.95 -19.40 5.86
C PRO A 114 -8.05 -20.50 5.29
#